data_AF-A0A8J5FJ55-F1
#
_entry.id   AF-A0A8J5FJ55-F1
#
_cell.length_a   1.000
_cell.length_b   1.000
_cell.length_c   1.000
_cell.angle_alpha   90.00
_cell.angle_beta   90.00
_cell.angle_gamma   90.00
#
_symmetry.space_group_name_H-M   'P 1'
#
loop_
_entity.id
_entity.type
_entity.pdbx_description
1 polymer ?
#
loop_
_entity_poly.entity_id
_entity_poly.type
_entity_poly.pdbx_seq_one_letter_code
_entity_poly.pdbx_strand_id
1 'polypeptide(L)'
;MVSRVMNSWTGIFSPLMIPHKAILSCFETFSNMSPFVKFAYFTANQAILEAIHRADRVHVIDLDIMHDLQWPALFHILATRPDGPPHVRMTGFGPSAEEVGKRLTNFVRRLRVPFEFEPVAERPGDVHPSAIVARQKQGEE
;
A
#
# COMPACT_ATOMS: atom_id res chain seq x y z
N MET A 1 21.76 -11.55 18.39
CA MET A 1 23.23 -11.56 18.59
C MET A 1 23.88 -12.85 18.09
N VAL A 2 23.37 -14.04 18.43
CA VAL A 2 23.93 -15.33 17.98
C VAL A 2 23.97 -15.47 16.45
N SER A 3 22.88 -15.14 15.74
CA SER A 3 22.83 -15.19 14.27
C SER A 3 23.94 -14.40 13.60
N ARG A 4 24.26 -13.19 14.09
CA ARG A 4 25.33 -12.35 13.54
C ARG A 4 26.70 -13.01 13.67
N VAL A 5 26.98 -13.61 14.84
CA VAL A 5 28.25 -14.32 15.10
C VAL A 5 28.34 -15.56 14.21
N MET A 6 27.27 -16.36 14.14
CA MET A 6 27.23 -17.56 13.31
C MET A 6 27.40 -17.23 11.83
N ASN A 7 26.69 -16.23 11.30
CA ASN A 7 26.83 -15.80 9.90
C ASN A 7 28.25 -15.31 9.59
N SER A 8 28.91 -14.63 10.54
CA SER A 8 30.30 -14.19 10.38
C SER A 8 31.27 -15.36 10.32
N TRP A 9 30.99 -16.43 11.05
CA TRP A 9 31.83 -17.62 11.10
C TRP A 9 31.61 -18.56 9.91
N THR A 10 30.36 -18.74 9.49
CA THR A 10 29.99 -19.57 8.34
C THR A 10 30.17 -18.86 7.01
N GLY A 11 30.28 -17.53 7.00
CA GLY A 11 30.34 -16.71 5.79
C GLY A 11 29.00 -16.59 5.05
N ILE A 12 27.89 -17.07 5.64
CA ILE A 12 26.57 -17.06 5.03
C ILE A 12 25.80 -15.84 5.54
N PHE A 13 25.55 -14.87 4.66
CA PHE A 13 24.82 -13.63 4.99
C PHE A 13 23.46 -13.51 4.29
N SER A 14 23.14 -14.42 3.37
CA SER A 14 21.84 -14.43 2.70
C SER A 14 20.72 -14.65 3.73
N PRO A 15 19.64 -13.85 3.69
CA PRO A 15 18.53 -14.01 4.61
C PRO A 15 17.83 -15.34 4.38
N LEU A 16 17.29 -15.91 5.46
CA LEU A 16 16.41 -17.07 5.34
C LEU A 16 15.14 -16.65 4.61
N MET A 17 14.71 -17.46 3.64
CA MET A 17 13.44 -17.24 2.96
C MET A 17 12.29 -17.62 3.91
N ILE A 18 11.63 -16.61 4.45
CA ILE A 18 10.38 -16.79 5.19
C ILE A 18 9.23 -16.69 4.17
N PRO A 19 8.28 -17.65 4.14
CA PRO A 19 7.14 -17.56 3.26
C PRO A 19 6.37 -16.25 3.47
N HIS A 20 6.18 -15.47 2.41
CA HIS A 20 5.50 -14.16 2.48
C HIS A 20 4.13 -14.24 3.19
N LYS A 21 3.38 -15.32 2.93
CA LYS A 21 2.10 -15.61 3.57
C LYS A 21 2.19 -15.73 5.10
N ALA A 22 3.29 -16.29 5.62
CA ALA A 22 3.50 -16.39 7.07
C ALA A 22 3.71 -15.00 7.69
N ILE A 23 4.49 -14.13 7.02
CA ILE A 23 4.69 -12.75 7.43
C ILE A 23 3.35 -12.00 7.47
N LEU A 24 2.54 -12.12 6.41
CA LEU A 24 1.21 -11.49 6.35
C LEU A 24 0.30 -11.96 7.49
N SER A 25 0.26 -13.26 7.80
CA SER A 25 -0.55 -13.80 8.89
C SER A 25 -0.10 -13.32 10.28
N CYS A 26 1.22 -13.24 10.51
CA CYS A 26 1.76 -12.68 11.74
C CYS A 26 1.44 -11.18 11.86
N PHE A 27 1.54 -10.43 10.76
CA PHE A 27 1.22 -9.01 10.72
C PHE A 27 -0.26 -8.74 11.01
N GLU A 28 -1.17 -9.54 10.45
CA GLU A 28 -2.61 -9.46 10.74
C GLU A 28 -2.87 -9.69 12.24
N THR A 29 -2.25 -10.73 12.81
CA THR A 29 -2.37 -11.04 14.24
C THR A 29 -1.84 -9.90 15.11
N PHE A 30 -0.67 -9.35 14.77
CA PHE A 30 -0.08 -8.20 15.45
C PHE A 30 -0.99 -6.96 15.38
N SER A 31 -1.57 -6.68 14.21
CA SER A 31 -2.51 -5.57 14.00
C SER A 31 -3.81 -5.70 14.80
N ASN A 32 -4.20 -6.93 15.12
CA ASN A 32 -5.37 -7.21 15.96
C ASN A 32 -5.06 -7.11 17.46
N MET A 33 -3.84 -7.46 17.88
CA MET A 33 -3.43 -7.44 19.29
C MET A 33 -2.89 -6.09 19.75
N SER A 34 -2.36 -5.26 18.84
CA SER A 34 -1.70 -4.00 19.16
C SER A 34 -2.32 -2.82 18.41
N PRO A 35 -2.42 -1.63 19.04
CA PRO A 35 -2.90 -0.42 18.36
C PRO A 35 -1.89 0.16 17.38
N PHE A 36 -0.63 -0.30 17.38
CA PHE A 36 0.46 0.36 16.66
C PHE A 36 0.19 0.53 15.16
N VAL A 37 -0.24 -0.55 14.49
CA VAL A 37 -0.53 -0.54 13.05
C VAL A 37 -1.74 0.36 12.75
N LYS A 38 -2.82 0.22 13.52
CA LYS A 38 -4.03 1.03 13.36
C LYS A 38 -3.75 2.52 13.59
N PHE A 39 -2.93 2.85 14.60
CA PHE A 39 -2.50 4.22 14.87
C PHE A 39 -1.75 4.82 13.69
N ALA A 40 -0.78 4.10 13.12
CA ALA A 40 -0.03 4.54 11.95
C ALA A 40 -0.97 4.79 10.75
N TYR A 41 -1.89 3.85 10.46
CA TYR A 41 -2.85 3.99 9.37
C TYR A 41 -3.80 5.16 9.57
N PHE A 42 -4.36 5.35 10.76
CA PHE A 42 -5.28 6.45 11.01
C PHE A 42 -4.60 7.82 10.92
N THR A 43 -3.41 7.96 11.51
CA THR A 43 -2.66 9.22 11.47
C THR A 43 -2.20 9.55 10.05
N ALA A 44 -1.71 8.57 9.29
CA ALA A 44 -1.33 8.75 7.89
C ALA A 44 -2.56 9.13 7.03
N ASN A 45 -3.67 8.40 7.14
CA ASN A 45 -4.87 8.69 6.39
C ASN A 45 -5.46 10.07 6.73
N GLN A 46 -5.38 10.50 7.98
CA GLN A 46 -5.82 11.83 8.37
C GLN A 46 -4.98 12.92 7.70
N ALA A 47 -3.66 12.78 7.70
CA ALA A 47 -2.77 13.71 7.01
C ALA A 47 -3.03 13.74 5.49
N ILE A 48 -3.28 12.57 4.88
CA ILE A 48 -3.65 12.47 3.47
C ILE A 48 -4.97 13.20 3.20
N LEU A 49 -6.01 12.97 4.01
CA LEU A 49 -7.33 13.61 3.86
C LEU A 49 -7.24 15.13 3.91
N GLU A 50 -6.46 15.67 4.85
CA GLU A 50 -6.23 17.11 4.97
C GLU A 50 -5.51 17.66 3.73
N ALA A 51 -4.50 16.95 3.24
CA ALA A 51 -3.74 17.37 2.04
C ALA A 51 -4.58 17.34 0.75
N ILE A 52 -5.54 16.41 0.62
CA ILE A 52 -6.33 16.21 -0.60
C ILE A 52 -7.74 16.80 -0.54
N HIS A 53 -8.08 17.56 0.51
CA HIS A 53 -9.45 18.00 0.82
C HIS A 53 -10.23 18.57 -0.39
N ARG A 54 -9.55 19.30 -1.28
CA ARG A 54 -10.14 19.93 -2.47
C ARG A 54 -9.55 19.46 -3.81
N ALA A 55 -8.81 18.34 -3.79
CA ALA A 55 -8.24 17.78 -5.01
C ALA A 55 -9.28 16.95 -5.75
N ASP A 56 -9.44 17.14 -7.05
CA ASP A 56 -10.35 16.31 -7.87
C ASP A 56 -9.68 15.05 -8.43
N ARG A 57 -8.35 15.05 -8.46
CA ARG A 57 -7.51 13.90 -8.81
C ARG A 57 -6.45 13.70 -7.75
N VAL A 58 -6.30 12.47 -7.29
CA VAL A 58 -5.35 12.08 -6.24
C VAL A 58 -4.56 10.88 -6.72
N HIS A 59 -3.24 10.90 -6.50
CA HIS A 59 -2.39 9.73 -6.69
C HIS A 59 -1.69 9.37 -5.39
N VAL A 60 -2.04 8.21 -4.83
CA VAL A 60 -1.40 7.64 -3.66
C VAL A 60 -0.32 6.64 -4.11
N ILE A 61 0.88 6.72 -3.52
CA ILE A 61 1.95 5.76 -3.74
C ILE A 61 2.24 5.07 -2.40
N ASP A 62 1.86 3.80 -2.30
CA ASP A 62 2.13 2.95 -1.14
C ASP A 62 3.39 2.12 -1.40
N LEU A 63 4.43 2.37 -0.60
CA LEU A 63 5.75 1.78 -0.79
C LEU A 63 5.88 0.35 -0.24
N ASP A 64 4.88 -0.12 0.52
CA ASP A 64 4.76 -1.52 0.94
C ASP A 64 3.28 -1.84 1.26
N ILE A 65 2.53 -2.17 0.22
CA ILE A 65 1.07 -2.34 0.28
C ILE A 65 0.63 -3.48 1.18
N MET A 66 1.54 -4.40 1.56
CA MET A 66 1.36 -5.59 2.40
C MET A 66 -0.04 -6.23 2.33
N HIS A 67 -1.01 -5.64 3.04
CA HIS A 67 -2.43 -5.99 3.11
C HIS A 67 -3.33 -4.76 2.85
N ASP A 68 -4.59 -4.97 2.44
CA ASP A 68 -5.58 -3.91 2.20
C ASP A 68 -6.17 -3.27 3.48
N LEU A 69 -5.44 -3.20 4.60
CA LEU A 69 -6.00 -2.73 5.87
C LEU A 69 -6.06 -1.20 6.03
N GLN A 70 -5.11 -0.46 5.47
CA GLN A 70 -5.03 0.99 5.62
C GLN A 70 -6.14 1.71 4.84
N TRP A 71 -6.28 1.34 3.57
CA TRP A 71 -7.01 2.12 2.57
C TRP A 71 -8.55 2.09 2.66
N PRO A 72 -9.23 1.03 3.13
CA PRO A 72 -10.68 0.98 3.17
C PRO A 72 -11.33 2.15 3.93
N ALA A 73 -10.74 2.57 5.06
CA ALA A 73 -11.24 3.69 5.84
C ALA A 73 -11.13 5.02 5.07
N LEU A 74 -10.00 5.24 4.38
CA LEU A 74 -9.81 6.43 3.54
C LEU A 74 -10.85 6.49 2.42
N PHE A 75 -11.07 5.38 1.71
CA PHE A 75 -12.03 5.33 0.60
C PHE A 75 -13.48 5.53 1.05
N HIS A 76 -13.86 5.05 2.23
CA HIS A 76 -15.17 5.36 2.80
C HIS A 76 -15.38 6.86 3.00
N ILE A 77 -14.37 7.56 3.52
CA ILE A 77 -14.45 9.01 3.76
C ILE A 77 -14.52 9.77 2.42
N LEU A 78 -13.68 9.38 1.44
CA LEU A 78 -13.68 9.99 0.11
C LEU A 78 -15.02 9.80 -0.62
N ALA A 79 -15.65 8.64 -0.49
CA ALA A 79 -16.97 8.37 -1.07
C ALA A 79 -18.07 9.28 -0.52
N THR A 80 -17.90 9.83 0.70
CA THR A 80 -18.88 10.71 1.35
C THR A 80 -18.58 12.21 1.19
N ARG A 81 -17.60 12.59 0.36
CA ARG A 81 -17.25 14.00 0.15
C ARG A 81 -18.44 14.79 -0.43
N PRO A 82 -18.76 15.99 0.07
CA PRO A 82 -19.92 16.78 -0.39
C PRO A 82 -19.93 17.05 -1.91
N ASP A 83 -18.76 17.35 -2.47
CA ASP A 83 -18.59 17.65 -3.90
C ASP A 83 -18.44 16.37 -4.76
N GLY A 84 -18.70 15.20 -4.18
CA GLY A 84 -18.46 13.89 -4.78
C GLY A 84 -17.02 13.40 -4.62
N PRO A 85 -16.77 12.09 -4.80
CA PRO A 85 -15.44 11.51 -4.63
C PRO A 85 -14.47 11.98 -5.73
N PRO A 86 -13.18 12.18 -5.40
CA PRO A 86 -12.16 12.43 -6.42
C PRO A 86 -11.89 11.17 -7.25
N HIS A 87 -11.27 11.35 -8.41
CA HIS A 87 -10.62 10.24 -9.09
C HIS A 87 -9.33 9.88 -8.34
N VAL A 88 -9.22 8.62 -7.92
CA VAL A 88 -8.09 8.12 -7.14
C VAL A 88 -7.30 7.11 -7.96
N ARG A 89 -6.04 7.42 -8.22
CA ARG A 89 -5.05 6.45 -8.67
C ARG A 89 -4.24 5.98 -7.46
N MET A 90 -3.91 4.70 -7.42
CA MET A 90 -3.01 4.18 -6.39
C MET A 90 -1.96 3.25 -6.99
N THR A 91 -0.69 3.52 -6.69
CA THR A 91 0.41 2.61 -6.99
C THR A 91 0.79 1.87 -5.71
N GLY A 92 0.73 0.54 -5.71
CA GLY A 92 1.07 -0.27 -4.55
C GLY A 92 2.31 -1.14 -4.81
N PHE A 93 3.33 -0.99 -3.98
CA PHE A 93 4.55 -1.78 -4.06
C PHE A 93 4.48 -3.02 -3.18
N GLY A 94 5.11 -4.10 -3.62
CA GLY A 94 5.30 -5.30 -2.81
C GLY A 94 4.88 -6.59 -3.52
N PRO A 95 5.29 -7.75 -2.97
CA PRO A 95 5.11 -9.05 -3.62
C PRO A 95 3.64 -9.49 -3.70
N SER A 96 2.75 -8.96 -2.84
CA SER A 96 1.30 -9.22 -2.88
C SER A 96 0.49 -8.14 -3.59
N ALA A 97 1.15 -7.15 -4.22
CA ALA A 97 0.48 -5.96 -4.74
C ALA A 97 -0.64 -6.27 -5.73
N GLU A 98 -0.46 -7.24 -6.62
CA GLU A 98 -1.47 -7.60 -7.61
C GLU A 98 -2.76 -8.14 -6.96
N GLU A 99 -2.60 -9.03 -5.97
CA GLU A 99 -3.72 -9.67 -5.27
C GLU A 99 -4.47 -8.67 -4.36
N VAL A 100 -3.70 -7.83 -3.64
CA VAL A 100 -4.23 -6.76 -2.80
C VAL A 100 -4.96 -5.73 -3.66
N GLY A 101 -4.36 -5.35 -4.79
CA GLY A 101 -4.96 -4.46 -5.78
C GLY A 101 -6.32 -4.93 -6.27
N LYS A 102 -6.43 -6.21 -6.67
CA LYS A 102 -7.71 -6.80 -7.09
C LYS A 102 -8.78 -6.72 -5.99
N ARG A 103 -8.43 -6.99 -4.72
CA ARG A 103 -9.37 -6.88 -3.60
C ARG A 103 -9.80 -5.44 -3.36
N LEU A 104 -8.85 -4.51 -3.38
CA LEU A 104 -9.10 -3.09 -3.16
C LEU A 104 -9.94 -2.50 -4.30
N THR A 105 -9.63 -2.77 -5.56
CA THR A 105 -10.42 -2.32 -6.72
C THR A 105 -11.87 -2.79 -6.61
N ASN A 106 -12.11 -4.04 -6.22
CA ASN A 106 -13.45 -4.56 -6.00
C ASN A 106 -14.18 -3.86 -4.85
N PHE A 107 -13.47 -3.53 -3.77
CA PHE A 107 -14.00 -2.77 -2.64
C PHE A 107 -14.38 -1.35 -3.05
N VAL A 108 -13.46 -0.62 -3.68
CA VAL A 108 -13.63 0.78 -4.06
C VAL A 108 -14.73 0.95 -5.12
N ARG A 109 -14.86 -0.01 -6.05
CA ARG A 109 -15.96 -0.05 -7.03
C ARG A 109 -17.33 -0.06 -6.37
N ARG A 110 -17.50 -0.76 -5.23
CA ARG A 110 -18.77 -0.78 -4.49
C ARG A 110 -19.10 0.56 -3.85
N LEU A 111 -18.09 1.38 -3.56
CA LEU A 111 -18.23 2.74 -3.03
C LEU A 111 -18.48 3.79 -4.12
N ARG A 112 -18.48 3.40 -5.40
CA ARG A 112 -18.65 4.30 -6.56
C ARG A 112 -17.61 5.42 -6.63
N VAL A 113 -16.40 5.17 -6.11
CA VAL A 113 -15.25 6.07 -6.26
C VAL A 113 -14.53 5.70 -7.56
N PRO A 114 -14.25 6.65 -8.47
CA PRO A 114 -13.44 6.39 -9.66
C PRO A 114 -12.03 6.01 -9.22
N PHE A 115 -11.58 4.80 -9.61
CA PHE A 115 -10.37 4.21 -9.03
C PHE A 115 -9.55 3.41 -10.04
N GLU A 116 -8.24 3.63 -10.00
CA GLU A 116 -7.23 2.89 -10.76
C GLU A 116 -6.15 2.37 -9.82
N PHE A 117 -5.74 1.11 -9.99
CA PHE A 117 -4.68 0.51 -9.19
C PHE A 117 -3.55 -0.04 -10.07
N GLU A 118 -2.32 0.35 -9.75
CA GLU A 118 -1.09 -0.08 -10.42
C GLU A 118 -0.22 -0.90 -9.45
N PRO A 119 -0.09 -2.23 -9.65
CA PRO A 119 0.80 -3.05 -8.84
C PRO A 119 2.27 -2.91 -9.28
N VAL A 120 3.19 -2.84 -8.32
CA VAL A 120 4.63 -2.89 -8.56
C VAL A 120 5.27 -3.97 -7.67
N ALA A 121 5.68 -5.08 -8.28
CA ALA A 121 6.26 -6.21 -7.53
C ALA A 121 7.71 -5.99 -7.07
N GLU A 122 8.38 -4.98 -7.62
CA GLU A 122 9.77 -4.62 -7.31
C GLU A 122 9.85 -3.84 -5.98
N ARG A 123 11.05 -3.75 -5.41
CA ARG A 123 11.26 -2.89 -4.23
C ARG A 123 11.28 -1.42 -4.70
N PRO A 124 10.75 -0.48 -3.90
CA PRO A 124 10.77 0.94 -4.27
C PRO A 124 12.16 1.48 -4.63
N GLY A 125 13.21 1.01 -3.95
CA GLY A 125 14.59 1.44 -4.22
C GLY A 125 15.18 0.94 -5.54
N ASP A 126 14.58 -0.07 -6.16
CA ASP A 126 15.03 -0.63 -7.45
C ASP A 126 14.31 0.04 -8.64
N VAL A 127 13.24 0.81 -8.39
CA VAL A 127 12.42 1.44 -9.43
C VAL A 127 12.78 2.92 -9.59
N HIS A 128 13.15 3.32 -10.81
CA HIS A 128 13.41 4.73 -11.09
C HIS A 128 12.10 5.55 -11.07
N PRO A 129 12.04 6.73 -10.42
CA PRO A 129 10.82 7.52 -10.28
C PRO A 129 10.11 7.85 -11.60
N SER A 130 10.87 8.05 -12.68
CA SER A 130 10.30 8.32 -14.01
C SER A 130 9.47 7.15 -14.55
N ALA A 131 9.74 5.91 -14.14
CA ALA A 131 8.94 4.76 -14.54
C ALA A 131 7.53 4.82 -13.93
N ILE A 132 7.40 5.36 -12.71
CA ILE A 132 6.11 5.56 -12.03
C ILE A 132 5.33 6.69 -12.71
N VAL A 133 6.02 7.77 -13.11
CA VAL A 133 5.41 8.92 -13.80
C VAL A 133 5.05 8.59 -15.25
N ALA A 134 5.85 7.81 -15.97
CA ALA A 134 5.52 7.38 -17.33
C ALA A 134 4.23 6.54 -17.36
N ARG A 135 4.03 5.69 -16.35
CA ARG A 135 2.78 4.94 -16.15
C ARG A 135 1.58 5.85 -15.86
N GLN A 136 1.78 7.10 -15.44
CA GLN A 136 0.69 8.07 -15.27
C GLN A 136 0.10 8.51 -16.62
N LYS A 137 0.92 8.64 -17.65
CA LYS A 137 0.51 9.18 -18.95
C LYS A 137 -0.25 8.18 -19.83
N GLN A 138 -0.10 6.88 -19.61
CA GLN A 138 -0.79 5.84 -20.40
C GLN A 138 -2.28 5.68 -20.08
N GLY A 139 -2.78 6.28 -18.98
CA GLY A 139 -4.21 6.25 -18.62
C GLY A 139 -4.99 7.50 -19.06
N GLU A 140 -4.35 8.44 -19.76
CA GLU A 140 -4.97 9.70 -20.22
C GLU A 140 -5.22 9.74 -21.74
N GLU A 141 -4.96 8.64 -22.46
CA GLU A 141 -5.35 8.40 -23.87
C GLU A 141 -6.57 7.48 -23.95
#